data_AF-A0A2Z6S1G1-F1
#
_entry.id   AF-A0A2Z6S1G1-F1
#
_cell.length_a   1.000
_cell.length_b   1.000
_cell.length_c   1.000
_cell.angle_alpha   90.00
_cell.angle_beta   90.00
_cell.angle_gamma   90.00
#
_symmetry.space_group_name_H-M   'P 1'
#
loop_
_entity.id
_entity.type
_entity.pdbx_description
1 polymer ?
#
loop_
_entity_poly.entity_id
_entity_poly.type
_entity_poly.pdbx_seq_one_letter_code
_entity_poly.pdbx_strand_id
1 'polypeptide(L)'
;METYVTKIALVTGANKGIGYAIVRNLALRYAQRSSDDLPLTIFMTARDPNLGQESLKKVKQELKSKQILKDENGKVDIKFLRMDLTDEESIKEVKQVLENENGLDILINNAAIAFKGNQFDINVVHTTLETNFYGTLNVCNQLYPLIRPNGRLINISSGLGKLSTLKSSELQKKFTQEDLDIDELIGLIKKFENDVENDQWTKEGWPSQAYGVSKVGVIAMSKIFARRADSEGKNIFVHACCPGWVATDMGGPNAPRNIDQGAETPVYLALDEDVVPKTKNGEFWQYEKVIPW
;
A
#
# COMPACT_ATOMS: atom_id res chain seq x y z
N MET A 1 21.02 -12.24 17.57
CA MET A 1 19.82 -12.04 16.75
C MET A 1 18.73 -11.58 17.69
N GLU A 2 18.10 -10.44 17.44
CA GLU A 2 16.90 -10.06 18.18
C GLU A 2 15.85 -11.16 18.01
N THR A 3 15.38 -11.72 19.11
CA THR A 3 14.33 -12.74 19.11
C THR A 3 12.99 -12.03 19.20
N TYR A 4 12.25 -11.98 18.10
CA TYR A 4 10.90 -11.45 18.07
C TYR A 4 9.90 -12.53 18.51
N VAL A 5 8.89 -12.15 19.29
CA VAL A 5 7.86 -13.07 19.81
C VAL A 5 6.59 -13.10 18.97
N THR A 6 6.50 -12.22 17.96
CA THR A 6 5.34 -12.09 17.05
C THR A 6 5.79 -11.44 15.75
N LYS A 7 5.21 -11.87 14.61
CA LYS A 7 5.24 -11.11 13.36
C LYS A 7 4.27 -9.95 13.45
N ILE A 8 4.64 -8.78 12.91
CA ILE A 8 3.79 -7.59 12.92
C ILE A 8 3.44 -7.21 11.48
N ALA A 9 2.14 -7.02 11.21
CA ALA A 9 1.64 -6.46 9.96
C ALA A 9 0.91 -5.15 10.21
N LEU A 10 1.07 -4.16 9.34
CA LEU A 10 0.29 -2.92 9.33
C LEU A 10 -0.38 -2.72 7.97
N VAL A 11 -1.69 -2.41 8.00
CA VAL A 11 -2.49 -2.15 6.78
C VAL A 11 -3.14 -0.77 6.88
N THR A 12 -2.80 0.13 5.96
CA THR A 12 -3.38 1.49 5.94
C THR A 12 -4.76 1.53 5.29
N GLY A 13 -5.66 2.37 5.82
CA GLY A 13 -7.00 2.56 5.24
C GLY A 13 -7.85 1.28 5.26
N ALA A 14 -7.80 0.56 6.37
CA ALA A 14 -8.35 -0.78 6.52
C ALA A 14 -9.75 -0.84 7.15
N ASN A 15 -10.42 0.30 7.38
CA ASN A 15 -11.78 0.30 7.91
C ASN A 15 -12.83 -0.20 6.89
N LYS A 16 -12.54 -0.20 5.59
CA LYS A 16 -13.49 -0.68 4.56
C LYS A 16 -12.79 -1.13 3.28
N GLY A 17 -13.59 -1.63 2.34
CA GLY A 17 -13.13 -1.98 0.99
C GLY A 17 -12.03 -3.02 0.99
N ILE A 18 -11.02 -2.81 0.12
CA ILE A 18 -9.91 -3.74 -0.07
C ILE A 18 -9.05 -3.85 1.20
N GLY A 19 -8.74 -2.75 1.89
CA GLY A 19 -7.95 -2.77 3.13
C GLY A 19 -8.57 -3.64 4.23
N TYR A 20 -9.90 -3.57 4.40
CA TYR A 20 -10.63 -4.45 5.32
C TYR A 20 -10.49 -5.92 4.92
N ALA A 21 -10.67 -6.22 3.63
CA ALA A 21 -10.51 -7.58 3.11
C ALA A 21 -9.06 -8.09 3.25
N ILE A 22 -8.06 -7.24 3.07
CA ILE A 22 -6.65 -7.58 3.29
C ILE A 22 -6.42 -8.02 4.74
N VAL A 23 -6.90 -7.25 5.73
CA VAL A 23 -6.78 -7.63 7.16
C VAL A 23 -7.42 -8.99 7.42
N ARG A 24 -8.64 -9.19 6.92
CA ARG A 24 -9.38 -10.45 7.09
C ARG A 24 -8.65 -11.64 6.45
N ASN A 25 -8.16 -11.48 5.22
CA ASN A 25 -7.50 -12.56 4.48
C ASN A 25 -6.07 -12.82 4.97
N LEU A 26 -5.34 -11.80 5.45
CA LEU A 26 -4.09 -12.00 6.19
C LEU A 26 -4.31 -12.90 7.41
N ALA A 27 -5.33 -12.59 8.24
CA ALA A 27 -5.65 -13.39 9.41
C ALA A 27 -5.97 -14.85 9.04
N LEU A 28 -6.90 -15.06 8.09
CA LEU A 28 -7.34 -16.38 7.65
C LEU A 28 -6.20 -17.22 7.07
N ARG A 29 -5.38 -16.64 6.19
CA ARG A 29 -4.27 -17.37 5.54
C ARG A 29 -3.12 -17.61 6.48
N TYR A 30 -2.75 -16.63 7.32
CA TYR A 30 -1.66 -16.80 8.28
C TYR A 30 -1.98 -17.91 9.28
N ALA A 31 -3.23 -18.01 9.73
CA ALA A 31 -3.68 -19.05 10.65
C ALA A 31 -3.45 -20.48 10.12
N GLN A 32 -3.37 -20.68 8.80
CA GLN A 32 -3.12 -21.98 8.17
C GLN A 32 -1.64 -22.37 8.10
N ARG A 33 -0.72 -21.43 8.39
CA ARG A 33 0.72 -21.73 8.40
C ARG A 33 1.10 -22.66 9.57
N SER A 34 2.34 -23.16 9.58
CA SER A 34 2.86 -24.05 10.63
C SER A 34 2.59 -23.51 12.04
N SER A 35 2.41 -24.42 13.01
CA SER A 35 2.36 -24.10 14.43
C SER A 35 3.68 -23.58 14.98
N ASP A 36 4.79 -23.86 14.28
CA ASP A 36 6.14 -23.41 14.66
C ASP A 36 6.41 -21.95 14.24
N ASP A 37 5.56 -21.38 13.37
CA ASP A 37 5.62 -19.96 13.02
C ASP A 37 5.21 -19.11 14.22
N LEU A 38 5.87 -17.97 14.39
CA LEU A 38 5.47 -16.95 15.37
C LEU A 38 3.99 -16.57 15.18
N PRO A 39 3.27 -16.13 16.24
CA PRO A 39 1.96 -15.52 16.07
C PRO A 39 2.05 -14.25 15.21
N LEU A 40 0.92 -13.81 14.67
CA LEU A 40 0.80 -12.58 13.88
C LEU A 40 -0.04 -11.56 14.64
N THR A 41 0.46 -10.33 14.79
CA THR A 41 -0.35 -9.18 15.18
C THR A 41 -0.56 -8.27 13.97
N ILE A 42 -1.82 -8.00 13.64
CA ILE A 42 -2.22 -7.11 12.55
C ILE A 42 -2.71 -5.80 13.13
N PHE A 43 -2.00 -4.71 12.86
CA PHE A 43 -2.49 -3.35 13.06
C PHE A 43 -3.28 -2.89 11.84
N MET A 44 -4.60 -2.88 11.96
CA MET A 44 -5.46 -2.23 10.98
C MET A 44 -5.56 -0.75 11.31
N THR A 45 -5.38 0.13 10.33
CA THR A 45 -5.43 1.58 10.57
C THR A 45 -6.53 2.28 9.78
N ALA A 46 -7.02 3.38 10.33
CA ALA A 46 -7.98 4.25 9.67
C ALA A 46 -7.84 5.68 10.18
N ARG A 47 -8.16 6.66 9.33
CA ARG A 47 -8.13 8.08 9.71
C ARG A 47 -9.18 8.44 10.77
N ASP A 48 -10.35 7.80 10.68
CA ASP A 48 -11.47 7.99 11.59
C ASP A 48 -11.45 6.90 12.67
N PRO A 49 -11.28 7.26 13.96
CA PRO A 49 -11.25 6.30 15.05
C PRO A 49 -12.53 5.47 15.21
N ASN A 50 -13.70 6.09 14.99
CA ASN A 50 -14.98 5.43 15.21
C ASN A 50 -15.20 4.35 14.16
N LEU A 51 -15.03 4.70 12.88
CA LEU A 51 -15.12 3.73 11.79
C LEU A 51 -14.06 2.63 11.91
N GLY A 52 -12.86 2.98 12.39
CA GLY A 52 -11.80 2.02 12.65
C GLY A 52 -12.16 0.99 13.72
N GLN A 53 -12.68 1.45 14.86
CA GLN A 53 -13.11 0.58 15.97
C GLN A 53 -14.33 -0.28 15.62
N GLU A 54 -15.30 0.28 14.88
CA GLU A 54 -16.44 -0.48 14.37
C GLU A 54 -15.98 -1.63 13.44
N SER A 55 -15.08 -1.33 12.51
CA SER A 55 -14.54 -2.33 11.59
C SER A 55 -13.67 -3.37 12.30
N LEU A 56 -12.94 -2.99 13.35
CA LEU A 56 -12.21 -3.94 14.20
C LEU A 56 -13.17 -4.93 14.88
N LYS A 57 -14.26 -4.44 15.47
CA LYS A 57 -15.30 -5.30 16.09
C LYS A 57 -15.90 -6.23 15.04
N LYS A 58 -16.22 -5.69 13.86
CA LYS A 58 -16.80 -6.45 12.76
C LYS A 58 -15.90 -7.58 12.28
N VAL A 59 -14.62 -7.31 12.00
CA VAL A 59 -13.69 -8.34 11.51
C VAL A 59 -13.43 -9.41 12.56
N LYS A 60 -13.28 -9.03 13.85
CA LYS A 60 -13.15 -10.00 14.94
C LYS A 60 -14.39 -10.89 15.06
N GLN A 61 -15.58 -10.31 14.94
CA GLN A 61 -16.84 -11.07 14.97
C GLN A 61 -16.96 -12.05 13.79
N GLU A 62 -16.60 -11.62 12.57
CA GLU A 62 -16.58 -12.50 11.38
C GLU A 62 -15.61 -13.67 11.55
N LEU A 63 -14.46 -13.43 12.18
CA LEU A 63 -13.40 -14.43 12.39
C LEU A 63 -13.60 -15.31 13.63
N LYS A 64 -14.50 -14.94 14.55
CA LYS A 64 -14.70 -15.66 15.81
C LYS A 64 -14.99 -17.15 15.62
N SER A 65 -15.86 -17.50 14.66
CA SER A 65 -16.21 -18.89 14.35
C SER A 65 -15.05 -19.74 13.82
N LYS A 66 -13.94 -19.11 13.43
CA LYS A 66 -12.75 -19.78 12.90
C LYS A 66 -11.75 -20.18 13.99
N GLN A 67 -11.90 -19.66 15.21
CA GLN A 67 -10.99 -19.93 16.35
C GLN A 67 -9.52 -19.63 16.04
N ILE A 68 -9.26 -18.64 15.18
CA ILE A 68 -7.90 -18.24 14.79
C ILE A 68 -7.36 -17.06 15.60
N LEU A 69 -8.23 -16.39 16.35
CA LEU A 69 -7.91 -15.18 17.10
C LEU A 69 -7.27 -15.52 18.45
N LYS A 70 -6.39 -14.64 18.93
CA LYS A 70 -5.63 -14.82 20.18
C LYS A 70 -6.50 -15.03 21.42
N ASP A 71 -7.66 -14.38 21.49
CA ASP A 71 -8.65 -14.55 22.56
C ASP A 71 -9.38 -15.91 22.51
N GLU A 72 -9.28 -16.62 21.40
CA GLU A 72 -9.81 -17.97 21.19
C GLU A 72 -8.67 -19.02 21.11
N ASN A 73 -7.52 -18.74 21.73
CA ASN A 73 -6.28 -19.56 21.69
C ASN A 73 -5.67 -19.74 20.28
N GLY A 74 -6.07 -18.92 19.32
CA GLY A 74 -5.45 -18.87 18.00
C GLY A 74 -4.18 -18.01 17.96
N LYS A 75 -3.52 -17.96 16.80
CA LYS A 75 -2.22 -17.29 16.62
C LYS A 75 -2.30 -15.89 16.00
N VAL A 76 -3.49 -15.33 15.78
CA VAL A 76 -3.67 -14.01 15.18
C VAL A 76 -4.27 -13.03 16.19
N ASP A 77 -3.64 -11.88 16.38
CA ASP A 77 -4.22 -10.73 17.06
C ASP A 77 -4.51 -9.63 16.03
N ILE A 78 -5.59 -8.89 16.22
CA ILE A 78 -5.95 -7.74 15.39
C ILE A 78 -6.16 -6.55 16.33
N LYS A 79 -5.40 -5.49 16.09
CA LYS A 79 -5.41 -4.25 16.86
C LYS A 79 -5.73 -3.08 15.93
N PHE A 80 -6.26 -2.00 16.49
CA PHE A 80 -6.55 -0.77 15.76
C PHE A 80 -5.60 0.35 16.17
N LEU A 81 -5.12 1.12 15.21
CA LEU A 81 -4.44 2.41 15.41
C LEU A 81 -5.09 3.47 14.51
N ARG A 82 -5.29 4.68 15.03
CA ARG A 82 -5.66 5.81 14.18
C ARG A 82 -4.45 6.21 13.35
N MET A 83 -4.65 6.43 12.07
CA MET A 83 -3.60 6.87 11.16
C MET A 83 -4.23 7.59 9.96
N ASP A 84 -3.86 8.84 9.77
CA ASP A 84 -4.22 9.62 8.59
C ASP A 84 -2.95 9.94 7.79
N LEU A 85 -2.95 9.58 6.51
CA LEU A 85 -1.76 9.71 5.66
C LEU A 85 -1.35 11.17 5.44
N THR A 86 -2.28 12.11 5.62
CA THR A 86 -2.03 13.56 5.47
C THR A 86 -1.75 14.26 6.80
N ASP A 87 -1.59 13.51 7.89
CA ASP A 87 -1.27 14.00 9.23
C ASP A 87 0.02 13.33 9.71
N GLU A 88 1.14 14.05 9.61
CA GLU A 88 2.46 13.55 9.96
C GLU A 88 2.56 13.10 11.42
N GLU A 89 1.87 13.77 12.34
CA GLU A 89 1.90 13.41 13.76
C GLU A 89 1.20 12.08 13.99
N SER A 90 0.09 11.82 13.28
CA SER A 90 -0.58 10.52 13.34
C SER A 90 0.31 9.36 12.89
N ILE A 91 1.20 9.60 11.92
CA ILE A 91 2.16 8.60 11.43
C ILE A 91 3.27 8.40 12.48
N LYS A 92 3.72 9.47 13.15
CA LYS A 92 4.69 9.39 14.25
C LYS A 92 4.16 8.63 15.46
N GLU A 93 2.88 8.81 15.83
CA GLU A 93 2.23 8.04 16.89
C GLU A 93 2.23 6.53 16.56
N VAL A 94 1.86 6.17 15.32
CA VAL A 94 1.94 4.78 14.84
C VAL A 94 3.37 4.25 14.87
N LYS A 95 4.34 5.06 14.42
CA LYS A 95 5.77 4.72 14.44
C LYS A 95 6.24 4.37 15.85
N GLN A 96 5.88 5.18 16.86
CA GLN A 96 6.24 4.92 18.26
C GLN A 96 5.66 3.59 18.76
N VAL A 97 4.41 3.27 18.39
CA VAL A 97 3.82 1.97 18.74
C VAL A 97 4.61 0.82 18.11
N LEU A 98 5.01 0.94 16.85
CA LEU A 98 5.79 -0.10 16.16
C LEU A 98 7.23 -0.20 16.68
N GLU A 99 7.86 0.90 17.09
CA GLU A 99 9.16 0.89 17.78
C GLU A 99 9.08 0.09 19.08
N ASN A 100 8.01 0.26 19.86
CA ASN A 100 7.77 -0.53 21.08
C ASN A 100 7.52 -2.02 20.80
N GLU A 101 7.03 -2.37 19.61
CA GLU A 101 6.90 -3.75 19.14
C GLU A 101 8.21 -4.27 18.51
N ASN A 102 9.32 -3.51 18.56
CA ASN A 102 10.60 -3.78 17.90
C ASN A 102 10.49 -3.94 16.37
N GLY A 103 9.73 -3.05 15.73
CA GLY A 103 9.59 -2.98 14.28
C GLY A 103 8.43 -3.80 13.71
N LEU A 104 8.42 -3.95 12.38
CA LEU A 104 7.38 -4.67 11.66
C LEU A 104 7.89 -5.58 10.54
N ASP A 105 7.10 -6.56 10.16
CA ASP A 105 7.43 -7.53 9.12
C ASP A 105 6.69 -7.25 7.81
N ILE A 106 5.47 -6.71 7.89
CA ILE A 106 4.62 -6.47 6.71
C ILE A 106 4.02 -5.06 6.79
N LEU A 107 4.27 -4.23 5.78
CA LEU A 107 3.63 -2.93 5.59
C LEU A 107 2.83 -2.94 4.30
N ILE A 108 1.52 -2.72 4.39
CA ILE A 108 0.62 -2.62 3.22
C ILE A 108 0.03 -1.21 3.15
N ASN A 109 0.53 -0.43 2.22
CA ASN A 109 0.01 0.90 1.89
C ASN A 109 -1.19 0.77 0.96
N ASN A 110 -2.39 0.68 1.53
CA ASN A 110 -3.65 0.54 0.80
C ASN A 110 -4.46 1.84 0.72
N ALA A 111 -4.32 2.74 1.70
CA ALA A 111 -5.09 3.98 1.75
C ALA A 111 -4.91 4.83 0.48
N ALA A 112 -6.02 5.23 -0.12
CA ALA A 112 -6.06 6.10 -1.28
C ALA A 112 -7.44 6.76 -1.43
N ILE A 113 -7.49 7.84 -2.19
CA ILE A 113 -8.70 8.51 -2.63
C ILE A 113 -8.76 8.58 -4.16
N ALA A 114 -9.97 8.72 -4.69
CA ALA A 114 -10.22 9.08 -6.07
C ALA A 114 -11.52 9.90 -6.13
N PHE A 115 -11.51 10.96 -6.92
CA PHE A 115 -12.72 11.73 -7.19
C PHE A 115 -13.61 10.97 -8.18
N LYS A 116 -14.94 11.12 -8.04
CA LYS A 116 -15.91 10.56 -8.98
C LYS A 116 -16.17 11.54 -10.12
N GLY A 117 -16.42 11.00 -11.30
CA GLY A 117 -16.71 11.80 -12.50
C GLY A 117 -15.46 12.27 -13.22
N ASN A 118 -15.63 13.24 -14.11
CA ASN A 118 -14.59 13.72 -15.03
C ASN A 118 -13.99 15.06 -14.59
N GLN A 119 -14.21 15.49 -13.34
CA GLN A 119 -13.65 16.74 -12.84
C GLN A 119 -12.13 16.63 -12.78
N PHE A 120 -11.47 17.62 -13.38
CA PHE A 120 -10.02 17.74 -13.38
C PHE A 120 -9.65 19.21 -13.25
N ASP A 121 -9.08 19.55 -12.10
CA ASP A 121 -8.54 20.87 -11.78
C ASP A 121 -7.41 20.71 -10.76
N ILE A 122 -6.72 21.81 -10.45
CA ILE A 122 -5.59 21.79 -9.54
C ILE A 122 -5.96 21.35 -8.11
N ASN A 123 -7.18 21.60 -7.65
CA ASN A 123 -7.63 21.15 -6.32
C ASN A 123 -7.81 19.63 -6.28
N VAL A 124 -8.37 19.04 -7.34
CA VAL A 124 -8.46 17.59 -7.50
C VAL A 124 -7.06 16.98 -7.54
N VAL A 125 -6.12 17.61 -8.25
CA VAL A 125 -4.72 17.17 -8.33
C VAL A 125 -4.05 17.19 -6.96
N HIS A 126 -4.01 18.34 -6.30
CA HIS A 126 -3.41 18.49 -4.96
C HIS A 126 -4.01 17.50 -3.96
N THR A 127 -5.34 17.46 -3.86
CA THR A 127 -6.02 16.58 -2.89
C THR A 127 -5.68 15.11 -3.16
N THR A 128 -5.65 14.69 -4.43
CA THR A 128 -5.33 13.31 -4.80
C THR A 128 -3.88 12.96 -4.51
N LEU A 129 -2.92 13.82 -4.88
CA LEU A 129 -1.50 13.59 -4.67
C LEU A 129 -1.11 13.61 -3.20
N GLU A 130 -1.70 14.52 -2.43
CA GLU A 130 -1.48 14.65 -0.98
C GLU A 130 -1.72 13.33 -0.26
N THR A 131 -2.82 12.64 -0.56
CA THR A 131 -3.08 11.32 0.05
C THR A 131 -2.32 10.20 -0.67
N ASN A 132 -2.47 10.09 -1.99
CA ASN A 132 -2.07 8.88 -2.72
C ASN A 132 -0.57 8.76 -2.94
N PHE A 133 0.14 9.89 -3.05
CA PHE A 133 1.58 9.91 -3.29
C PHE A 133 2.34 10.43 -2.07
N TYR A 134 2.15 11.69 -1.67
CA TYR A 134 2.91 12.30 -0.58
C TYR A 134 2.66 11.63 0.76
N GLY A 135 1.40 11.36 1.10
CA GLY A 135 1.05 10.63 2.31
C GLY A 135 1.61 9.21 2.33
N THR A 136 1.56 8.49 1.21
CA THR A 136 2.17 7.15 1.13
C THR A 136 3.69 7.22 1.24
N LEU A 137 4.32 8.20 0.62
CA LEU A 137 5.76 8.44 0.73
C LEU A 137 6.16 8.76 2.18
N ASN A 138 5.39 9.58 2.89
CA ASN A 138 5.66 9.90 4.29
C ASN A 138 5.57 8.64 5.17
N VAL A 139 4.58 7.78 4.95
CA VAL A 139 4.49 6.48 5.61
C VAL A 139 5.71 5.62 5.32
N CYS A 140 6.12 5.50 4.05
CA CYS A 140 7.33 4.77 3.69
C CYS A 140 8.57 5.35 4.39
N ASN A 141 8.78 6.67 4.36
CA ASN A 141 9.94 7.31 4.98
C ASN A 141 10.01 7.07 6.50
N GLN A 142 8.86 7.11 7.18
CA GLN A 142 8.79 6.93 8.63
C GLN A 142 8.89 5.46 9.06
N LEU A 143 8.25 4.55 8.32
CA LEU A 143 8.06 3.15 8.75
C LEU A 143 9.01 2.16 8.06
N TYR A 144 9.54 2.46 6.87
CA TYR A 144 10.55 1.60 6.21
C TYR A 144 11.76 1.29 7.11
N PRO A 145 12.33 2.25 7.88
CA PRO A 145 13.45 1.94 8.78
C PRO A 145 13.13 0.89 9.84
N LEU A 146 11.86 0.69 10.18
CA LEU A 146 11.39 -0.29 11.16
C LEU A 146 11.13 -1.67 10.55
N ILE A 147 11.14 -1.81 9.23
CA ILE A 147 10.89 -3.09 8.57
C ILE A 147 12.06 -4.03 8.88
N ARG A 148 11.74 -5.15 9.52
CA ARG A 148 12.69 -6.19 9.92
C ARG A 148 13.28 -6.91 8.70
N PRO A 149 14.44 -7.56 8.82
CA PRO A 149 15.00 -8.37 7.76
C PRO A 149 14.01 -9.42 7.25
N ASN A 150 13.97 -9.65 5.94
CA ASN A 150 12.95 -10.49 5.29
C ASN A 150 11.53 -9.92 5.36
N GLY A 151 11.35 -8.64 5.65
CA GLY A 151 10.04 -7.99 5.65
C GLY A 151 9.46 -7.75 4.25
N ARG A 152 8.23 -7.25 4.21
CA ARG A 152 7.47 -6.94 2.99
C ARG A 152 6.91 -5.52 3.03
N LEU A 153 7.09 -4.79 1.95
CA LEU A 153 6.45 -3.49 1.71
C LEU A 153 5.59 -3.59 0.44
N ILE A 154 4.27 -3.55 0.59
CA ILE A 154 3.33 -3.65 -0.52
C ILE A 154 2.61 -2.31 -0.69
N ASN A 155 2.79 -1.69 -1.84
CA ASN A 155 2.10 -0.46 -2.20
C ASN A 155 0.96 -0.77 -3.17
N ILE A 156 -0.28 -0.49 -2.75
CA ILE A 156 -1.46 -0.65 -3.61
C ILE A 156 -1.50 0.50 -4.61
N SER A 157 -1.14 0.19 -5.85
CA SER A 157 -1.28 1.08 -6.99
C SER A 157 -2.56 0.79 -7.77
N SER A 158 -2.53 0.87 -9.10
CA SER A 158 -3.68 0.67 -9.98
C SER A 158 -3.22 0.34 -11.39
N GLY A 159 -4.08 -0.29 -12.19
CA GLY A 159 -3.87 -0.44 -13.63
C GLY A 159 -3.76 0.91 -14.35
N LEU A 160 -4.33 1.98 -13.78
CA LEU A 160 -4.14 3.36 -14.26
C LEU A 160 -2.76 3.95 -13.93
N GLY A 161 -1.94 3.26 -13.13
CA GLY A 161 -0.55 3.64 -12.86
C GLY A 161 0.45 3.20 -13.92
N LYS A 162 0.01 2.49 -14.98
CA LYS A 162 0.87 2.08 -16.10
C LYS A 162 1.41 3.29 -16.86
N LEU A 163 2.60 3.16 -17.45
CA LEU A 163 3.24 4.27 -18.17
C LEU A 163 2.41 4.78 -19.36
N SER A 164 1.59 3.91 -19.97
CA SER A 164 0.63 4.29 -21.04
C SER A 164 -0.40 5.34 -20.62
N THR A 165 -0.54 5.59 -19.33
CA THR A 165 -1.34 6.71 -18.79
C THR A 165 -0.72 8.06 -19.15
N LEU A 166 0.61 8.16 -19.13
CA LEU A 166 1.36 9.34 -19.57
C LEU A 166 1.35 9.43 -21.09
N LYS A 167 1.10 10.62 -21.65
CA LYS A 167 0.96 10.82 -23.10
C LYS A 167 2.27 11.17 -23.80
N SER A 168 3.26 11.66 -23.06
CA SER A 168 4.62 11.94 -23.57
C SER A 168 5.55 10.75 -23.36
N SER A 169 6.32 10.41 -24.40
CA SER A 169 7.38 9.40 -24.33
C SER A 169 8.56 9.85 -23.46
N GLU A 170 8.82 11.15 -23.42
CA GLU A 170 9.84 11.78 -22.58
C GLU A 170 9.47 11.68 -21.10
N LEU A 171 8.20 11.93 -20.75
CA LEU A 171 7.72 11.70 -19.39
C LEU A 171 7.85 10.22 -19.00
N GLN A 172 7.42 9.30 -19.87
CA GLN A 172 7.56 7.87 -19.61
C GLN A 172 9.03 7.48 -19.34
N LYS A 173 9.97 8.00 -20.14
CA LYS A 173 11.41 7.79 -19.93
C LYS A 173 11.89 8.32 -18.59
N LYS A 174 11.45 9.52 -18.17
CA LYS A 174 11.85 10.09 -16.87
C LYS A 174 11.39 9.23 -15.69
N PHE A 175 10.16 8.72 -15.73
CA PHE A 175 9.67 7.82 -14.67
C PHE A 175 10.36 6.44 -14.65
N THR A 176 10.99 6.03 -15.75
CA THR A 176 11.68 4.74 -15.87
C THR A 176 13.20 4.80 -15.86
N GLN A 177 13.79 5.97 -15.59
CA GLN A 177 15.24 6.09 -15.41
C GLN A 177 15.71 5.11 -14.32
N GLU A 178 16.78 4.37 -14.62
CA GLU A 178 17.29 3.30 -13.74
C GLU A 178 17.77 3.86 -12.40
N ASP A 179 18.34 5.06 -12.45
CA ASP A 179 18.91 5.82 -11.34
C ASP A 179 17.95 6.83 -10.71
N LEU A 180 16.69 6.91 -11.17
CA LEU A 180 15.68 7.84 -10.64
C LEU A 180 15.67 7.79 -9.11
N ASP A 181 15.91 8.90 -8.45
CA ASP A 181 15.84 8.97 -6.99
C ASP A 181 14.51 9.54 -6.48
N ILE A 182 14.37 9.60 -5.15
CA ILE A 182 13.10 10.04 -4.55
C ILE A 182 12.86 11.55 -4.74
N ASP A 183 13.91 12.36 -4.76
CA ASP A 183 13.82 13.81 -4.91
C ASP A 183 13.48 14.17 -6.36
N GLU A 184 14.06 13.46 -7.32
CA GLU A 184 13.71 13.55 -8.73
C GLU A 184 12.27 13.10 -8.99
N LEU A 185 11.83 12.00 -8.37
CA LEU A 185 10.44 11.56 -8.47
C LEU A 185 9.47 12.61 -7.88
N ILE A 186 9.78 13.18 -6.71
CA ILE A 186 9.03 14.31 -6.15
C ILE A 186 9.02 15.49 -7.13
N GLY A 187 10.15 15.79 -7.77
CA GLY A 187 10.26 16.82 -8.79
C GLY A 187 9.34 16.59 -9.99
N LEU A 188 9.19 15.36 -10.46
CA LEU A 188 8.26 15.00 -11.53
C LEU A 188 6.79 15.18 -11.12
N ILE A 189 6.45 14.80 -9.89
CA ILE A 189 5.09 14.99 -9.36
C ILE A 189 4.78 16.48 -9.17
N LYS A 190 5.69 17.26 -8.61
CA LYS A 190 5.57 18.73 -8.51
C LYS A 190 5.46 19.39 -9.88
N LYS A 191 6.18 18.88 -10.89
CA LYS A 191 6.04 19.37 -12.26
C LYS A 191 4.62 19.13 -12.79
N PHE A 192 4.01 17.97 -12.54
CA PHE A 192 2.61 17.74 -12.91
C PHE A 192 1.66 18.74 -12.24
N GLU A 193 1.82 19.00 -10.94
CA GLU A 193 1.03 20.01 -10.21
C GLU A 193 1.16 21.39 -10.86
N ASN A 194 2.40 21.86 -11.08
CA ASN A 194 2.68 23.14 -11.71
C ASN A 194 2.13 23.23 -13.15
N ASP A 195 2.28 22.16 -13.94
CA ASP A 195 1.79 22.15 -15.32
C ASP A 195 0.26 22.18 -15.39
N VAL A 196 -0.44 21.61 -14.39
CA VAL A 196 -1.91 21.71 -14.30
C VAL A 196 -2.32 23.12 -13.85
N GLU A 197 -1.64 23.68 -12.84
CA GLU A 197 -1.92 25.03 -12.34
C GLU A 197 -1.75 26.10 -13.44
N ASN A 198 -0.77 25.92 -14.32
CA ASN A 198 -0.47 26.84 -15.43
C ASN A 198 -1.13 26.45 -16.77
N ASP A 199 -2.06 25.50 -16.76
CA ASP A 199 -2.78 24.97 -17.94
C ASP A 199 -1.84 24.52 -19.09
N GLN A 200 -0.65 24.02 -18.75
CA GLN A 200 0.33 23.47 -19.69
C GLN A 200 0.28 21.93 -19.76
N TRP A 201 -0.48 21.27 -18.89
CA TRP A 201 -0.47 19.82 -18.71
C TRP A 201 -0.68 19.02 -20.00
N THR A 202 -1.56 19.46 -20.90
CA THR A 202 -1.79 18.78 -22.19
C THR A 202 -0.55 18.86 -23.08
N LYS A 203 0.06 20.05 -23.18
CA LYS A 203 1.26 20.31 -23.99
C LYS A 203 2.47 19.52 -23.47
N GLU A 204 2.60 19.43 -22.15
CA GLU A 204 3.67 18.68 -21.48
C GLU A 204 3.43 17.15 -21.51
N GLY A 205 2.29 16.70 -22.02
CA GLY A 205 1.97 15.29 -22.22
C GLY A 205 1.45 14.57 -20.97
N TRP A 206 0.93 15.31 -19.99
CA TRP A 206 0.23 14.75 -18.84
C TRP A 206 -1.22 14.37 -19.20
N PRO A 207 -1.80 13.38 -18.51
CA PRO A 207 -3.22 13.08 -18.63
C PRO A 207 -4.07 14.00 -17.74
N SER A 208 -5.35 14.13 -18.06
CA SER A 208 -6.36 14.73 -17.17
C SER A 208 -6.81 13.81 -16.03
N GLN A 209 -5.92 12.91 -15.55
CA GLN A 209 -6.23 11.88 -14.57
C GLN A 209 -5.27 11.96 -13.38
N ALA A 210 -5.56 12.84 -12.41
CA ALA A 210 -4.78 12.99 -11.18
C ALA A 210 -4.53 11.65 -10.47
N TYR A 211 -5.57 10.81 -10.38
CA TYR A 211 -5.46 9.47 -9.79
C TYR A 211 -4.44 8.61 -10.53
N GLY A 212 -4.48 8.60 -11.87
CA GLY A 212 -3.53 7.84 -12.68
C GLY A 212 -2.09 8.28 -12.42
N VAL A 213 -1.82 9.59 -12.46
CA VAL A 213 -0.47 10.14 -12.18
C VAL A 213 -0.01 9.80 -10.76
N SER A 214 -0.89 9.91 -9.76
CA SER A 214 -0.55 9.50 -8.38
C SER A 214 -0.12 8.03 -8.30
N LYS A 215 -0.76 7.16 -9.09
CA LYS A 215 -0.47 5.72 -9.12
C LYS A 215 0.76 5.35 -9.97
N VAL A 216 1.10 6.15 -10.98
CA VAL A 216 2.42 6.10 -11.63
C VAL A 216 3.51 6.39 -10.61
N GLY A 217 3.35 7.48 -9.83
CA GLY A 217 4.28 7.84 -8.76
C GLY A 217 4.46 6.75 -7.71
N VAL A 218 3.37 6.09 -7.28
CA VAL A 218 3.46 4.97 -6.33
C VAL A 218 4.24 3.77 -6.88
N ILE A 219 4.12 3.46 -8.19
CA ILE A 219 4.90 2.36 -8.79
C ILE A 219 6.38 2.74 -8.88
N ALA A 220 6.68 3.95 -9.34
CA ALA A 220 8.05 4.48 -9.39
C ALA A 220 8.71 4.46 -7.99
N MET A 221 8.00 4.97 -6.98
CA MET A 221 8.43 4.94 -5.58
C MET A 221 8.72 3.52 -5.10
N SER A 222 7.89 2.54 -5.45
CA SER A 222 8.11 1.13 -5.07
C SER A 222 9.40 0.57 -5.67
N LYS A 223 9.74 0.95 -6.91
CA LYS A 223 11.01 0.60 -7.55
C LYS A 223 12.21 1.24 -6.84
N ILE A 224 12.09 2.50 -6.44
CA ILE A 224 13.13 3.21 -5.68
C ILE A 224 13.38 2.53 -4.32
N PHE A 225 12.33 2.24 -3.56
CA PHE A 225 12.46 1.55 -2.27
C PHE A 225 12.99 0.12 -2.42
N ALA A 226 12.68 -0.59 -3.51
CA ALA A 226 13.27 -1.90 -3.80
C ALA A 226 14.78 -1.81 -4.00
N ARG A 227 15.25 -0.87 -4.85
CA ARG A 227 16.70 -0.64 -5.06
C ARG A 227 17.41 -0.27 -3.76
N ARG A 228 16.77 0.56 -2.94
CA ARG A 228 17.26 0.91 -1.60
C ARG A 228 17.37 -0.31 -0.69
N ALA A 229 16.37 -1.19 -0.68
CA ALA A 229 16.40 -2.41 0.11
C ALA A 229 17.52 -3.36 -0.33
N ASP A 230 17.75 -3.47 -1.64
CA ASP A 230 18.83 -4.27 -2.21
C ASP A 230 20.20 -3.69 -1.83
N SER A 231 20.39 -2.36 -1.91
CA SER A 231 21.66 -1.70 -1.55
C SER A 231 21.96 -1.73 -0.05
N GLU A 232 20.93 -1.67 0.80
CA GLU A 232 21.07 -1.80 2.26
C GLU A 232 21.30 -3.25 2.72
N GLY A 233 21.08 -4.25 1.85
CA GLY A 233 21.28 -5.67 2.17
C GLY A 233 20.33 -6.24 3.23
N LYS A 234 19.21 -5.56 3.53
CA LYS A 234 18.24 -5.97 4.55
C LYS A 234 17.33 -7.12 4.13
N ASN A 235 17.37 -7.50 2.85
CA ASN A 235 16.49 -8.50 2.25
C ASN A 235 15.00 -8.15 2.46
N ILE A 236 14.64 -6.87 2.31
CA ILE A 236 13.25 -6.39 2.32
C ILE A 236 12.71 -6.45 0.90
N PHE A 237 11.52 -7.03 0.72
CA PHE A 237 10.89 -7.11 -0.60
C PHE A 237 9.77 -6.09 -0.73
N VAL A 238 9.92 -5.23 -1.72
CA VAL A 238 9.05 -4.12 -2.03
C VAL A 238 8.32 -4.41 -3.34
N HIS A 239 7.00 -4.29 -3.33
CA HIS A 239 6.19 -4.52 -4.52
C HIS A 239 5.10 -3.47 -4.68
N ALA A 240 4.83 -3.07 -5.92
CA ALA A 240 3.59 -2.38 -6.24
C ALA A 240 2.59 -3.41 -6.78
N CYS A 241 1.30 -3.25 -6.50
CA CYS A 241 0.30 -4.11 -7.14
C CYS A 241 -1.02 -3.41 -7.46
N CYS A 242 -1.73 -3.92 -8.46
CA CYS A 242 -3.09 -3.55 -8.79
C CYS A 242 -4.07 -4.64 -8.30
N PRO A 243 -5.11 -4.27 -7.51
CA PRO A 243 -6.11 -5.22 -7.03
C PRO A 243 -7.17 -5.58 -8.09
N GLY A 244 -7.06 -5.03 -9.31
CA GLY A 244 -8.11 -5.04 -10.33
C GLY A 244 -9.21 -4.00 -10.07
N TRP A 245 -10.30 -4.07 -10.82
CA TRP A 245 -11.47 -3.20 -10.62
C TRP A 245 -12.43 -3.87 -9.64
N VAL A 246 -12.49 -3.32 -8.42
CA VAL A 246 -13.13 -3.95 -7.25
C VAL A 246 -14.35 -3.16 -6.78
N ALA A 247 -15.46 -3.86 -6.52
CA ALA A 247 -16.71 -3.31 -6.02
C ALA A 247 -16.54 -2.74 -4.60
N THR A 248 -16.34 -1.43 -4.55
CA THR A 248 -16.11 -0.61 -3.36
C THR A 248 -16.74 0.76 -3.58
N ASP A 249 -16.77 1.62 -2.56
CA ASP A 249 -17.24 3.01 -2.72
C ASP A 249 -16.49 3.76 -3.84
N MET A 250 -15.21 3.42 -4.03
CA MET A 250 -14.32 3.99 -5.05
C MET A 250 -14.53 3.33 -6.43
N GLY A 251 -14.60 2.00 -6.49
CA GLY A 251 -14.74 1.27 -7.75
C GLY A 251 -16.18 1.27 -8.31
N GLY A 252 -17.17 1.53 -7.48
CA GLY A 252 -18.59 1.51 -7.85
C GLY A 252 -19.18 0.10 -7.96
N PRO A 253 -20.52 0.00 -8.11
CA PRO A 253 -21.23 -1.28 -8.08
C PRO A 253 -21.02 -2.16 -9.31
N ASN A 254 -20.57 -1.58 -10.44
CA ASN A 254 -20.36 -2.30 -11.70
C ASN A 254 -19.00 -2.98 -11.80
N ALA A 255 -18.14 -2.82 -10.79
CA ALA A 255 -16.84 -3.45 -10.77
C ALA A 255 -16.97 -4.98 -10.69
N PRO A 256 -16.25 -5.75 -11.51
CA PRO A 256 -16.47 -7.19 -11.65
C PRO A 256 -15.91 -8.01 -10.50
N ARG A 257 -14.98 -7.46 -9.70
CA ARG A 257 -14.35 -8.17 -8.57
C ARG A 257 -14.98 -7.77 -7.24
N ASN A 258 -15.09 -8.71 -6.32
CA ASN A 258 -15.42 -8.41 -4.92
C ASN A 258 -14.16 -8.04 -4.12
N ILE A 259 -14.35 -7.58 -2.87
CA ILE A 259 -13.25 -7.13 -2.01
C ILE A 259 -12.24 -8.23 -1.64
N ASP A 260 -12.68 -9.48 -1.53
CA ASP A 260 -11.77 -10.62 -1.25
C ASP A 260 -10.88 -10.91 -2.44
N GLN A 261 -11.45 -10.91 -3.65
CA GLN A 261 -10.67 -10.98 -4.88
C GLN A 261 -9.70 -9.80 -5.00
N GLY A 262 -10.09 -8.60 -4.58
CA GLY A 262 -9.19 -7.45 -4.51
C GLY A 262 -8.00 -7.63 -3.56
N ALA A 263 -8.16 -8.44 -2.52
CA ALA A 263 -7.14 -8.70 -1.50
C ALA A 263 -6.18 -9.84 -1.87
N GLU A 264 -6.48 -10.67 -2.88
CA GLU A 264 -5.67 -11.83 -3.29
C GLU A 264 -4.20 -11.47 -3.54
N THR A 265 -3.92 -10.55 -4.48
CA THR A 265 -2.54 -10.18 -4.84
C THR A 265 -1.78 -9.52 -3.68
N PRO A 266 -2.34 -8.54 -2.94
CA PRO A 266 -1.66 -7.97 -1.77
C PRO A 266 -1.30 -9.00 -0.71
N VAL A 267 -2.21 -9.93 -0.41
CA VAL A 267 -1.97 -10.97 0.60
C VAL A 267 -0.98 -12.02 0.11
N TYR A 268 -1.03 -12.37 -1.18
CA TYR A 268 -0.03 -13.22 -1.84
C TYR A 268 1.38 -12.65 -1.67
N LEU A 269 1.58 -11.37 -2.01
CA LEU A 269 2.87 -10.69 -1.88
C LEU A 269 3.34 -10.56 -0.42
N ALA A 270 2.41 -10.52 0.53
CA ALA A 270 2.71 -10.39 1.94
C ALA A 270 3.10 -11.72 2.62
N LEU A 271 2.52 -12.85 2.20
CA LEU A 271 2.64 -14.13 2.92
C LEU A 271 3.39 -15.23 2.16
N ASP A 272 3.40 -15.22 0.82
CA ASP A 272 3.90 -16.36 0.02
C ASP A 272 5.38 -16.22 -0.34
N GLU A 273 6.21 -16.08 0.69
CA GLU A 273 7.65 -15.82 0.59
C GLU A 273 8.47 -16.88 -0.15
N ASP A 274 8.01 -18.13 -0.15
CA ASP A 274 8.66 -19.23 -0.88
C ASP A 274 8.27 -19.29 -2.36
N VAL A 275 7.15 -18.63 -2.73
CA VAL A 275 6.59 -18.66 -4.08
C VAL A 275 6.91 -17.38 -4.85
N VAL A 276 6.89 -16.23 -4.18
CA VAL A 276 7.24 -14.94 -4.78
C VAL A 276 8.76 -14.90 -5.01
N PRO A 277 9.23 -14.89 -6.27
CA PRO A 277 10.66 -14.98 -6.51
C PRO A 277 11.38 -13.72 -6.02
N LYS A 278 12.45 -13.90 -5.24
CA LYS A 278 13.28 -12.80 -4.73
C LYS A 278 13.83 -11.89 -5.84
N THR A 279 14.05 -12.44 -7.03
CA THR A 279 14.49 -11.71 -8.24
C THR A 279 13.45 -10.77 -8.83
N LYS A 280 12.23 -10.71 -8.25
CA LYS A 280 11.12 -9.84 -8.68
C LYS A 280 10.87 -8.68 -7.71
N ASN A 281 11.86 -8.34 -6.89
CA ASN A 281 11.82 -7.15 -6.05
C ASN A 281 11.61 -5.88 -6.90
N GLY A 282 10.75 -4.97 -6.47
CA GLY A 282 10.40 -3.73 -7.20
C GLY A 282 9.47 -3.91 -8.39
N GLU A 283 8.96 -5.11 -8.65
CA GLU A 283 8.06 -5.34 -9.78
C GLU A 283 6.62 -4.88 -9.52
N PHE A 284 5.88 -4.67 -10.60
CA PHE A 284 4.46 -4.33 -10.57
C PHE A 284 3.61 -5.58 -10.82
N TRP A 285 2.66 -5.85 -9.93
CA TRP A 285 1.90 -7.09 -9.92
C TRP A 285 0.41 -6.88 -10.14
N GLN A 286 -0.24 -7.86 -10.77
CA GLN A 286 -1.69 -7.94 -10.88
C GLN A 286 -2.10 -9.41 -11.03
N TYR A 287 -3.09 -9.86 -10.25
CA TYR A 287 -3.59 -11.24 -10.27
C TYR A 287 -2.45 -12.25 -10.05
N GLU A 288 -1.65 -12.00 -9.00
CA GLU A 288 -0.49 -12.79 -8.58
C GLU A 288 0.59 -12.98 -9.66
N LYS A 289 0.58 -12.12 -10.70
CA LYS A 289 1.56 -12.15 -11.78
C LYS A 289 2.25 -10.79 -11.92
N VAL A 290 3.54 -10.83 -12.23
CA VAL A 290 4.27 -9.64 -12.69
C VAL A 290 3.65 -9.17 -14.00
N ILE A 291 3.36 -7.87 -14.09
CA ILE A 291 2.90 -7.21 -15.31
C ILE A 291 3.90 -6.13 -15.72
N PRO A 292 4.04 -5.87 -17.03
CA PRO A 292 4.86 -4.76 -17.51
C PRO A 292 4.34 -3.44 -16.94
N TRP A 293 5.28 -2.57 -16.56
CA TRP A 293 5.01 -1.19 -16.20
C TRP A 293 5.30 -0.26 -17.37
#